data_AF-A0A6P2D6C2-F1
#
_entry.id   AF-A0A6P2D6C2-F1
#
_cell.length_a   1.000
_cell.length_b   1.000
_cell.length_c   1.000
_cell.angle_alpha   90.00
_cell.angle_beta   90.00
_cell.angle_gamma   90.00
#
_symmetry.space_group_name_H-M   'P 1'
#
loop_
_entity.id
_entity.type
_entity.pdbx_description
1 polymer ?
#
loop_
_entity_poly.entity_id
_entity_poly.type
_entity_poly.pdbx_seq_one_letter_code
_entity_poly.pdbx_strand_id
1 'polypeptide(L)'
;MLRSGLLAGLFAALVVFSGGLVGQETKKDEKKAEKKEDKKDDATKYKGTLPTNWRKVGLTDAQVQDVYKVQAKYKDEITKLKAKIAELEANMLKEERAVLTPEQKKRLEELQIGKDKDK
;
A
#
# COMPACT_ATOMS: atom_id res chain seq x y z
N MET A 1 2.30 30.29 -36.43
CA MET A 1 2.10 29.38 -37.59
C MET A 1 1.28 28.20 -37.11
N LEU A 2 0.34 27.77 -37.94
CA LEU A 2 -0.85 27.00 -37.62
C LEU A 2 -0.68 25.52 -38.03
N ARG A 3 -1.37 24.64 -37.29
CA ARG A 3 -1.97 23.34 -37.67
C ARG A 3 -1.25 22.02 -37.35
N SER A 4 -1.99 21.26 -36.55
CA SER A 4 -1.98 19.83 -36.29
C SER A 4 -2.23 18.93 -37.52
N GLY A 5 -1.82 17.67 -37.38
CA GLY A 5 -2.60 16.49 -37.81
C GLY A 5 -2.03 15.65 -38.96
N LEU A 6 -1.88 14.33 -38.73
CA LEU A 6 -2.46 13.16 -39.46
C LEU A 6 -1.58 11.91 -39.19
N LEU A 7 -1.99 10.94 -38.37
CA LEU A 7 -2.67 9.66 -38.72
C LEU A 7 -2.19 8.92 -39.98
N ALA A 8 -1.51 7.79 -39.79
CA ALA A 8 -1.46 6.57 -40.64
C ALA A 8 -0.69 5.49 -39.84
N GLY A 9 -1.03 4.21 -39.77
CA GLY A 9 -2.08 3.41 -40.38
C GLY A 9 -2.15 2.04 -39.68
N LEU A 10 -3.31 1.42 -39.81
CA LEU A 10 -3.78 0.14 -39.31
C LEU A 10 -2.95 -1.04 -39.84
N PHE A 11 -2.70 -2.08 -39.03
CA PHE A 11 -2.75 -3.48 -39.50
C PHE A 11 -3.13 -4.42 -38.34
N ALA A 12 -4.39 -4.85 -38.37
CA ALA A 12 -4.91 -5.95 -37.59
C ALA A 12 -4.73 -7.26 -38.37
N ALA A 13 -4.35 -8.34 -37.69
CA ALA A 13 -4.59 -9.71 -38.18
C ALA A 13 -4.64 -10.70 -37.01
N LEU A 14 -5.81 -10.76 -36.39
CA LEU A 14 -6.28 -11.91 -35.62
C LEU A 14 -6.86 -12.92 -36.62
N VAL A 15 -6.19 -14.05 -36.84
CA VAL A 15 -6.84 -15.25 -37.41
C VAL A 15 -6.43 -16.47 -36.60
N VAL A 16 -7.46 -17.02 -35.98
CA VAL A 16 -7.59 -18.31 -35.32
C VAL A 16 -7.28 -19.43 -36.32
N PHE A 17 -6.36 -20.34 -35.99
CA PHE A 17 -6.26 -21.64 -36.65
C PHE A 17 -6.40 -22.73 -35.58
N SER A 18 -7.66 -23.11 -35.33
CA SER A 18 -8.03 -24.30 -34.58
C SER A 18 -7.95 -25.51 -35.51
N GLY A 19 -7.21 -26.53 -35.09
CA GLY A 19 -7.52 -27.92 -35.42
C GLY A 19 -6.62 -28.64 -36.42
N GLY A 20 -5.73 -29.49 -35.88
CA GLY A 20 -5.63 -30.89 -36.32
C GLY A 20 -4.32 -31.36 -36.95
N LEU A 21 -3.75 -32.42 -36.34
CA LEU A 21 -2.69 -33.33 -36.80
C LEU A 21 -1.26 -32.74 -36.88
N VAL A 22 -0.17 -33.35 -36.40
CA VAL A 22 0.10 -34.72 -35.94
C VAL A 22 1.33 -34.71 -35.02
N GLY A 23 1.27 -35.50 -33.95
CA GLY A 23 2.35 -36.17 -33.23
C GLY A 23 3.75 -35.54 -33.17
N GLN A 24 4.06 -34.92 -32.03
CA GLN A 24 5.37 -35.07 -31.41
C GLN A 24 5.23 -35.06 -29.89
N GLU A 25 5.36 -36.25 -29.31
CA GLU A 25 5.22 -36.51 -27.89
C GLU A 25 6.46 -36.03 -27.12
N THR A 26 6.35 -34.86 -26.50
CA THR A 26 7.10 -34.53 -25.27
C THR A 26 6.11 -34.01 -24.26
N LYS A 27 5.75 -34.88 -23.31
CA LYS A 27 4.83 -34.63 -22.19
C LYS A 27 5.29 -33.41 -21.40
N LYS A 28 4.67 -32.28 -21.69
CA LYS A 28 4.49 -31.15 -20.80
C LYS A 28 3.00 -31.09 -20.48
N ASP A 29 2.69 -30.57 -19.29
CA ASP A 29 1.34 -30.28 -18.78
C ASP A 29 0.66 -31.56 -18.22
N GLU A 30 0.23 -31.66 -16.97
CA GLU A 30 -0.36 -30.71 -16.04
C GLU A 30 -0.28 -31.29 -14.62
N LYS A 31 0.22 -30.53 -13.64
CA LYS A 31 -0.33 -30.56 -12.27
C LYS A 31 0.20 -29.42 -11.42
N LYS A 32 -0.73 -28.84 -10.67
CA LYS A 32 -0.54 -28.02 -9.47
C LYS A 32 -0.11 -26.57 -9.69
N ALA A 33 -1.12 -25.76 -9.99
CA ALA A 33 -1.44 -24.65 -9.10
C ALA A 33 -1.49 -25.17 -7.64
N GLU A 34 -0.34 -25.21 -6.97
CA GLU A 34 -0.28 -25.29 -5.51
C GLU A 34 -0.59 -23.91 -4.95
N LYS A 35 -1.89 -23.74 -4.68
CA LYS A 35 -2.39 -23.07 -3.48
C LYS A 35 -1.34 -23.24 -2.35
N LYS A 36 -0.62 -22.16 -2.01
CA LYS A 36 0.14 -22.07 -0.75
C LYS A 36 -0.86 -21.97 0.40
N GLU A 37 -1.54 -23.07 0.66
CA GLU A 37 -2.14 -23.39 1.94
C GLU A 37 -1.41 -24.65 2.39
N ASP A 38 -0.49 -24.49 3.33
CA ASP A 38 -0.29 -25.35 4.49
C ASP A 38 1.10 -25.16 5.08
N LYS A 39 1.18 -24.16 5.97
CA LYS A 39 1.84 -24.34 7.28
C LYS A 39 0.84 -23.98 8.37
N LYS A 40 -0.16 -24.86 8.52
CA LYS A 40 -0.64 -25.32 9.83
C LYS A 40 0.46 -26.26 10.36
N ASP A 41 0.87 -26.33 11.62
CA ASP A 41 0.35 -25.83 12.87
C ASP A 41 1.56 -25.66 13.79
N ASP A 42 1.90 -24.41 14.11
CA ASP A 42 2.08 -24.04 15.51
C ASP A 42 1.22 -22.78 15.61
N ALA A 43 -0.07 -22.98 15.88
CA ALA A 43 -1.10 -21.95 15.85
C ALA A 43 -0.84 -20.92 16.96
N THR A 44 0.16 -20.06 16.72
CA THR A 44 0.40 -18.87 17.49
C THR A 44 -0.81 -18.00 17.27
N LYS A 45 -1.74 -18.03 18.25
CA LYS A 45 -2.91 -17.18 18.28
C LYS A 45 -2.49 -15.76 17.90
N TYR A 46 -3.24 -15.14 16.99
CA TYR A 46 -3.01 -13.74 16.66
C TYR A 46 -3.14 -12.94 17.96
N LYS A 47 -2.23 -11.98 18.15
CA LYS A 47 -2.21 -11.10 19.32
C LYS A 47 -2.62 -9.71 18.87
N GLY A 48 -3.44 -9.05 19.69
CA GLY A 48 -3.93 -7.72 19.41
C GLY A 48 -4.77 -7.17 20.56
N THR A 49 -5.40 -6.04 20.30
CA THR A 49 -6.33 -5.40 21.22
C THR A 49 -7.68 -5.27 20.54
N LEU A 50 -8.75 -5.65 21.22
CA LEU A 50 -10.09 -5.44 20.70
C LEU A 50 -10.40 -3.93 20.67
N PRO A 51 -11.09 -3.43 19.65
CA PRO A 51 -11.54 -2.05 19.64
C PRO A 51 -12.47 -1.75 20.83
N THR A 52 -12.62 -0.47 21.15
CA THR A 52 -13.41 0.00 22.28
C THR A 52 -14.81 -0.60 22.27
N ASN A 53 -15.27 -1.11 23.43
CA ASN A 53 -16.56 -1.77 23.65
C ASN A 53 -16.79 -3.12 22.94
N TRP A 54 -15.86 -3.66 22.15
CA TRP A 54 -16.07 -4.94 21.44
C TRP A 54 -16.14 -6.15 22.36
N ARG A 55 -15.57 -6.08 23.56
CA ARG A 55 -15.77 -7.12 24.59
C ARG A 55 -17.21 -7.19 25.11
N LYS A 56 -17.99 -6.11 24.98
CA LYS A 56 -19.36 -6.02 25.53
C LYS A 56 -20.42 -6.66 24.63
N VAL A 57 -20.08 -6.98 23.37
CA VAL A 57 -21.04 -7.56 22.41
C VAL A 57 -21.02 -9.09 22.38
N GLY A 58 -20.34 -9.73 23.35
CA GLY A 58 -20.35 -11.19 23.49
C GLY A 58 -19.62 -11.94 22.38
N LEU A 59 -18.48 -11.41 21.90
CA LEU A 59 -17.67 -12.11 20.90
C LEU A 59 -17.17 -13.45 21.41
N THR A 60 -17.24 -14.46 20.55
CA THR A 60 -16.60 -15.76 20.75
C THR A 60 -15.08 -15.66 20.58
N ASP A 61 -14.33 -16.60 21.14
CA ASP A 61 -12.86 -16.66 20.98
C ASP A 61 -12.43 -16.73 19.51
N ALA A 62 -13.20 -17.42 18.67
CA ALA A 62 -12.95 -17.49 17.23
C ALA A 62 -13.08 -16.12 16.57
N GLN A 63 -14.16 -15.38 16.88
CA GLN A 63 -14.33 -14.01 16.39
C GLN A 63 -13.22 -13.07 16.88
N VAL A 64 -12.76 -13.23 18.13
CA VAL A 64 -11.63 -12.44 18.65
C VAL A 64 -10.36 -12.72 17.84
N GLN A 65 -10.07 -13.98 17.51
CA GLN A 65 -8.93 -14.34 16.67
C GLN A 65 -9.05 -13.78 15.24
N ASP A 66 -10.24 -13.81 14.65
CA ASP A 66 -10.48 -13.22 13.34
C ASP A 66 -10.26 -11.71 13.33
N VAL A 67 -10.69 -11.01 14.37
CA VAL A 67 -10.42 -9.57 14.54
C VAL A 67 -8.93 -9.29 14.59
N TYR A 68 -8.17 -10.06 15.38
CA TYR A 68 -6.73 -9.88 15.46
C TYR A 68 -6.01 -10.20 14.14
N LYS A 69 -6.50 -11.20 13.39
CA LYS A 69 -5.99 -11.50 12.05
C LYS A 69 -6.23 -10.34 11.08
N VAL A 70 -7.43 -9.74 11.10
CA VAL A 70 -7.74 -8.55 10.30
C VAL A 70 -6.83 -7.38 10.68
N GLN A 71 -6.65 -7.12 11.98
CA GLN A 71 -5.73 -6.06 12.45
C GLN A 71 -4.31 -6.28 11.96
N ALA A 72 -3.78 -7.50 12.10
CA ALA A 72 -2.43 -7.84 11.66
C ALA A 72 -2.24 -7.61 10.15
N LYS A 73 -3.24 -7.99 9.34
CA LYS A 73 -3.22 -7.78 7.88
C LYS A 73 -3.00 -6.31 7.49
N TYR A 74 -3.64 -5.39 8.19
CA TYR A 74 -3.60 -3.96 7.81
C TYR A 74 -2.54 -3.15 8.55
N LYS A 75 -2.04 -3.61 9.70
CA LYS A 75 -1.12 -2.84 10.54
C LYS A 75 0.17 -2.46 9.80
N ASP A 76 0.73 -3.37 9.01
CA ASP A 76 1.98 -3.15 8.28
C ASP A 76 1.81 -2.08 7.20
N GLU A 77 0.71 -2.13 6.45
CA GLU A 77 0.39 -1.13 5.42
C GLU A 77 0.10 0.24 6.03
N ILE A 78 -0.68 0.29 7.11
CA ILE A 78 -0.92 1.53 7.86
C ILE A 78 0.39 2.13 8.35
N THR A 79 1.32 1.31 8.85
CA THR A 79 2.62 1.80 9.34
C THR A 79 3.45 2.41 8.22
N LYS A 80 3.49 1.77 7.05
CA LYS A 80 4.16 2.30 5.86
C LYS A 80 3.54 3.62 5.39
N LEU A 81 2.21 3.71 5.36
CA LEU A 81 1.50 4.94 4.97
C LEU A 81 1.77 6.08 5.95
N LYS A 82 1.77 5.80 7.26
CA LYS A 82 2.12 6.81 8.28
C LYS A 82 3.55 7.33 8.12
N ALA A 83 4.51 6.45 7.81
CA ALA A 83 5.89 6.87 7.54
C ALA A 83 5.97 7.80 6.31
N LYS A 84 5.25 7.47 5.23
CA LYS A 84 5.18 8.33 4.04
C LYS A 84 4.52 9.67 4.32
N ILE A 85 3.46 9.69 5.12
CA ILE A 85 2.81 10.94 5.54
C ILE A 85 3.81 11.82 6.30
N ALA A 86 4.52 11.27 7.28
CA ALA A 86 5.52 12.02 8.05
C ALA A 86 6.66 12.55 7.16
N GLU A 87 7.11 11.78 6.17
CA GLU A 87 8.11 12.21 5.19
C GLU A 87 7.60 13.38 4.34
N LEU A 88 6.37 13.29 3.84
CA LEU A 88 5.74 14.34 3.04
C LEU A 88 5.53 15.63 3.87
N GLU A 89 5.07 15.52 5.11
CA GLU A 89 4.91 16.66 6.02
C GLU A 89 6.26 17.36 6.29
N ALA A 90 7.33 16.59 6.49
CA ALA A 90 8.67 17.13 6.68
C ALA A 90 9.19 17.84 5.42
N ASN A 91 8.98 17.26 4.25
CA ASN A 91 9.37 17.87 2.97
C ASN A 91 8.56 19.13 2.68
N MET A 92 7.25 19.09 2.91
CA MET A 92 6.37 20.25 2.79
C MET A 92 6.86 21.40 3.67
N LEU A 93 7.14 21.15 4.96
CA LEU A 93 7.67 22.18 5.85
C LEU A 93 9.03 22.74 5.37
N LYS A 94 9.88 21.88 4.81
CA LYS A 94 11.16 22.31 4.24
C LYS A 94 10.96 23.22 3.03
N GLU A 95 10.04 22.88 2.13
CA GLU A 95 9.71 23.68 0.94
C GLU A 95 9.04 25.01 1.33
N GLU A 96 8.12 25.00 2.29
CA GLU A 96 7.51 26.19 2.87
C GLU A 96 8.56 27.14 3.49
N ARG A 97 9.55 26.60 4.20
CA ARG A 97 10.66 27.41 4.71
C ARG A 97 11.56 27.91 3.60
N ALA A 98 11.72 27.16 2.50
CA ALA A 98 12.62 27.53 1.41
C ALA A 98 12.16 28.81 0.70
N VAL A 99 10.86 29.07 0.61
CA VAL A 99 10.30 30.28 -0.05
C VAL A 99 10.46 31.57 0.76
N LEU A 100 10.84 31.48 2.04
CA LEU A 100 11.03 32.65 2.91
C LEU A 100 12.36 33.37 2.62
N THR A 101 12.35 34.70 2.73
CA THR A 101 13.58 35.50 2.70
C THR A 101 14.44 35.24 3.95
N PRO A 102 15.74 35.55 3.92
CA PRO A 102 16.60 35.43 5.10
C PRO A 102 16.07 36.18 6.32
N GLU A 103 15.52 37.37 6.12
CA GLU A 103 14.95 38.20 7.19
C GLU A 103 13.69 37.55 7.77
N GLN A 104 12.83 36.98 6.92
CA GLN A 104 11.63 36.26 7.35
C GLN A 104 11.97 34.98 8.12
N LYS A 105 13.01 34.24 7.69
CA LYS A 105 13.50 33.05 8.41
C LYS A 105 14.02 33.41 9.80
N LYS A 106 14.83 34.46 9.91
CA LYS A 106 15.35 34.95 11.19
C LYS A 106 14.20 35.36 12.12
N ARG A 107 13.21 36.09 11.61
CA ARG A 107 12.04 36.47 12.41
C ARG A 107 11.22 35.26 12.86
N LEU A 108 11.08 34.24 12.01
CA LEU A 108 10.39 33.00 12.36
C LEU A 108 11.12 32.23 13.48
N GLU A 109 12.45 32.17 13.44
CA GLU A 109 13.27 31.55 14.48
C GLU A 109 13.15 32.30 15.83
N GLU A 110 13.20 33.63 15.82
CA GLU A 110 13.00 34.46 17.02
C GLU A 110 11.64 34.19 17.68
N LEU A 111 10.58 34.06 16.89
CA LEU A 111 9.22 33.75 17.38
C LEU A 111 9.12 32.32 17.94
N GLN A 112 9.80 31.35 17.34
CA GLN A 112 9.82 29.97 17.80
C GLN A 112 10.52 29.86 19.17
N ILE A 113 11.69 30.48 19.31
CA ILE A 113 12.45 30.51 20.57
C ILE A 113 11.69 31.27 21.67
N GLY A 114 11.00 32.36 21.33
CA GLY A 114 10.18 33.11 22.27
C GLY A 114 9.00 32.29 22.80
N LYS A 115 8.30 31.58 21.92
CA LYS A 115 7.17 30.71 22.28
C LYS A 115 7.57 29.55 23.19
N ASP A 116 8.80 29.04 23.05
CA ASP A 116 9.32 27.94 23.88
C ASP A 116 9.73 28.40 25.29
N LYS A 117 9.92 29.71 25.52
CA LYS A 117 10.22 30.26 26.85
C LYS A 117 8.97 30.57 27.68
N ASP A 118 7.82 30.71 27.02
CA ASP A 118 6.53 31.07 27.64
C ASP A 118 5.65 29.85 27.96
N LYS A 119 6.15 28.62 27.75
CA LYS A 119 5.45 27.35 27.91
C LYS A 119 6.07 26.48 28.99
#